data_AF-A0A1B6FZ28-F1
#
_entry.id   AF-A0A1B6FZ28-F1
#
_cell.length_a   1.000
_cell.length_b   1.000
_cell.length_c   1.000
_cell.angle_alpha   90.00
_cell.angle_beta   90.00
_cell.angle_gamma   90.00
#
_symmetry.space_group_name_H-M   'P 1'
#
loop_
_entity.id
_entity.type
_entity.pdbx_description
1 polymer ?
#
loop_
_entity_poly.entity_id
_entity_poly.type
_entity_poly.pdbx_seq_one_letter_code
_entity_poly.pdbx_strand_id
1 'polypeptide(L)'
;WRHALNVAQTMFAMLKTGKMERFMSDLEILGLLVACLCHDLDHRGTNNAFQTKTESPLAILYSTSTMEHHHFDQCVMILNSESNNIFQSLSMEDYRYVMKVVENSILSTDLAMYFKKNSKFMELIENGEFDWQSEEKKELLCGMMMTACDVSAIAKPWEIQHKVAKLVADEFFDQGDLEKLQLNQQPVAMMDRERKDELPQMQVGFIDVICLPLYKVLAETFPWMQPLYDGCYTNKLHWQDLAEKVEMGLTWIDHDTIEKPIEEFAAYQDTKDIELTVTTLNCTHTDKKASLISSEVDMQAISTSRKFNSTNVMGRFTS
;
A
#
# COMPACT_ATOMS: atom_id res chain seq x y z
N TRP A 1 -6.64 0.90 -1.71
CA TRP A 1 -6.85 0.58 -3.15
C TRP A 1 -6.86 1.81 -4.06
N ARG A 2 -7.59 2.90 -3.75
CA ARG A 2 -7.61 4.12 -4.61
C ARG A 2 -6.22 4.73 -4.80
N HIS A 3 -5.40 4.72 -3.74
CA HIS A 3 -3.99 5.09 -3.78
C HIS A 3 -3.22 4.28 -4.83
N ALA A 4 -3.16 2.95 -4.69
CA ALA A 4 -2.52 2.07 -5.68
C ALA A 4 -2.98 2.29 -7.14
N LEU A 5 -4.29 2.56 -7.36
CA LEU A 5 -4.78 2.93 -8.69
C LEU A 5 -4.20 4.27 -9.19
N ASN A 6 -4.13 5.29 -8.32
CA ASN A 6 -3.53 6.58 -8.67
C ASN A 6 -2.03 6.46 -8.94
N VAL A 7 -1.30 5.64 -8.17
CA VAL A 7 0.12 5.34 -8.40
C VAL A 7 0.32 4.70 -9.77
N ALA A 8 -0.47 3.66 -10.09
CA ALA A 8 -0.43 3.01 -11.40
C ALA A 8 -0.83 3.95 -12.54
N GLN A 9 -1.82 4.82 -12.32
CA GLN A 9 -2.23 5.84 -13.29
C GLN A 9 -1.12 6.84 -13.55
N THR A 10 -0.43 7.32 -12.51
CA THR A 10 0.72 8.22 -12.66
C THR A 10 1.85 7.51 -13.39
N MET A 11 2.17 6.24 -13.06
CA MET A 11 3.18 5.47 -13.79
C MET A 11 2.84 5.34 -15.27
N PHE A 12 1.58 5.04 -15.60
CA PHE A 12 1.12 5.02 -16.99
C PHE A 12 1.30 6.38 -17.68
N ALA A 13 0.97 7.49 -17.00
CA ALA A 13 1.18 8.83 -17.54
C ALA A 13 2.67 9.16 -17.75
N MET A 14 3.55 8.73 -16.83
CA MET A 14 5.00 8.88 -16.96
C MET A 14 5.56 8.08 -18.14
N LEU A 15 5.09 6.84 -18.33
CA LEU A 15 5.52 6.00 -19.45
C LEU A 15 5.05 6.56 -20.80
N LYS A 16 3.79 6.98 -20.90
CA LYS A 16 3.17 7.44 -22.15
C LYS A 16 3.40 8.92 -22.43
N THR A 17 2.77 9.80 -21.66
CA THR A 17 2.87 11.25 -21.86
C THR A 17 4.25 11.77 -21.50
N GLY A 18 4.84 11.24 -20.42
CA GLY A 18 6.22 11.45 -20.04
C GLY A 18 7.21 10.60 -20.86
N LYS A 19 6.79 9.90 -21.91
CA LYS A 19 7.68 9.19 -22.87
C LYS A 19 8.78 8.32 -22.24
N MET A 20 8.64 7.88 -20.99
CA MET A 20 9.65 7.12 -20.25
C MET A 20 9.74 5.68 -20.75
N GLU A 21 8.72 5.21 -21.49
CA GLU A 21 8.73 3.90 -22.15
C GLU A 21 9.96 3.69 -23.06
N ARG A 22 10.57 4.77 -23.57
CA ARG A 22 11.79 4.69 -24.41
C ARG A 22 13.02 4.13 -23.69
N PHE A 23 13.04 4.17 -22.36
CA PHE A 23 14.16 3.68 -21.55
C PHE A 23 13.93 2.27 -21.03
N MET A 24 12.71 1.75 -21.19
CA MET A 24 12.26 0.52 -20.56
C MET A 24 11.94 -0.56 -21.60
N SER A 25 12.14 -1.82 -21.23
CA SER A 25 11.61 -2.97 -21.98
C SER A 25 10.15 -3.24 -21.64
N ASP A 26 9.43 -4.01 -22.47
CA ASP A 26 8.05 -4.39 -22.19
C ASP A 26 7.90 -5.16 -20.86
N LEU A 27 8.91 -5.97 -20.50
CA LEU A 27 8.94 -6.69 -19.22
C LEU A 27 9.12 -5.74 -18.03
N GLU A 28 9.98 -4.72 -18.17
CA GLU A 28 10.15 -3.68 -17.14
C GLU A 28 8.87 -2.87 -16.96
N ILE A 29 8.21 -2.49 -18.07
CA ILE A 29 6.92 -1.79 -18.05
C ILE A 29 5.84 -2.62 -17.35
N LEU A 30 5.75 -3.91 -17.70
CA LEU A 30 4.82 -4.85 -17.06
C LEU A 30 5.09 -4.96 -15.55
N GLY A 31 6.35 -5.14 -15.17
CA GLY A 31 6.77 -5.23 -13.77
C GLY A 31 6.45 -3.96 -12.97
N LEU A 32 6.72 -2.77 -13.54
CA LEU A 32 6.41 -1.49 -12.91
C LEU A 32 4.90 -1.30 -12.68
N LEU A 33 4.06 -1.62 -13.67
CA LEU A 33 2.60 -1.48 -13.54
C LEU A 33 2.05 -2.44 -12.47
N VAL A 34 2.54 -3.67 -12.42
CA VAL A 34 2.18 -4.63 -11.37
C VAL A 34 2.66 -4.14 -10.01
N ALA A 35 3.91 -3.68 -9.89
CA ALA A 35 4.44 -3.11 -8.66
C ALA A 35 3.58 -1.93 -8.17
N CYS A 36 3.20 -0.99 -9.03
CA CYS A 36 2.34 0.13 -8.64
C CYS A 36 1.00 -0.31 -8.05
N LEU A 37 0.36 -1.33 -8.64
CA LEU A 37 -0.93 -1.85 -8.15
C LEU A 37 -0.77 -2.64 -6.84
N CYS A 38 0.41 -3.20 -6.60
CA CYS A 38 0.66 -4.14 -5.52
C CYS A 38 1.48 -3.57 -4.35
N HIS A 39 2.06 -2.38 -4.48
CA HIS A 39 3.07 -1.88 -3.52
C HIS A 39 2.56 -1.68 -2.09
N ASP A 40 1.24 -1.54 -1.89
CA ASP A 40 0.58 -1.35 -0.59
C ASP A 40 -0.47 -2.45 -0.29
N LEU A 41 -0.26 -3.66 -0.82
CA LEU A 41 -1.19 -4.79 -0.57
C LEU A 41 -1.27 -5.15 0.91
N ASP A 42 -2.49 -5.22 1.46
CA ASP A 42 -2.70 -5.46 2.89
C ASP A 42 -2.02 -4.39 3.78
N HIS A 43 -1.92 -3.13 3.32
CA HIS A 43 -1.56 -2.00 4.18
C HIS A 43 -2.67 -1.77 5.22
N ARG A 44 -2.28 -1.70 6.50
CA ARG A 44 -3.21 -1.67 7.66
C ARG A 44 -3.23 -0.34 8.41
N GLY A 45 -2.76 0.74 7.77
CA GLY A 45 -2.74 2.07 8.39
C GLY A 45 -1.59 2.25 9.41
N THR A 46 -0.53 1.46 9.28
CA THR A 46 0.60 1.50 10.22
C THR A 46 1.92 1.39 9.46
N ASN A 47 2.86 2.26 9.75
CA ASN A 47 4.16 2.28 9.08
C ASN A 47 5.21 1.33 9.71
N ASN A 48 6.37 1.22 9.05
CA ASN A 48 7.50 0.40 9.51
C ASN A 48 7.93 0.70 10.94
N ALA A 49 7.94 1.97 11.36
CA ALA A 49 8.33 2.35 12.72
C ALA A 49 7.37 1.79 13.78
N PHE A 50 6.06 1.81 13.51
CA PHE A 50 5.06 1.20 14.38
C PHE A 50 5.23 -0.31 14.47
N GLN A 51 5.44 -0.98 13.32
CA GLN A 51 5.66 -2.43 13.27
C GLN A 51 6.86 -2.85 14.13
N THR A 52 7.96 -2.10 14.06
CA THR A 52 9.15 -2.34 14.90
C THR A 52 8.87 -2.09 16.37
N LYS A 53 8.25 -0.95 16.73
CA LYS A 53 7.95 -0.60 18.13
C LYS A 53 7.01 -1.60 18.82
N THR A 54 6.08 -2.19 18.07
CA THR A 54 5.10 -3.17 18.58
C THR A 54 5.60 -4.61 18.55
N GLU A 55 6.83 -4.85 18.07
CA GLU A 55 7.38 -6.19 17.84
C GLU A 55 6.40 -7.09 17.08
N SER A 56 5.77 -6.54 16.04
CA SER A 56 4.74 -7.27 15.32
C SER A 56 5.30 -8.55 14.68
N PRO A 57 4.45 -9.55 14.38
CA PRO A 57 4.89 -10.74 13.67
C PRO A 57 5.59 -10.42 12.33
N LEU A 58 5.20 -9.33 11.66
CA LEU A 58 5.84 -8.89 10.42
C LEU A 58 7.24 -8.33 10.69
N ALA A 59 7.44 -7.55 11.76
CA ALA A 59 8.75 -7.03 12.14
C ALA A 59 9.72 -8.14 12.62
N ILE A 60 9.19 -9.26 13.11
CA ILE A 60 9.98 -10.47 13.41
C ILE A 60 10.39 -11.19 12.11
N LEU A 61 9.50 -11.22 11.12
CA LEU A 61 9.72 -11.92 9.85
C LEU A 61 10.68 -11.16 8.92
N TYR A 62 10.57 -9.83 8.87
CA TYR A 62 11.36 -8.98 7.98
C TYR A 62 12.21 -7.97 8.78
N SER A 63 13.51 -7.92 8.47
CA SER A 63 14.49 -7.10 9.19
C SER A 63 14.67 -5.68 8.65
N THR A 64 14.25 -5.42 7.41
CA THR A 64 14.30 -4.11 6.73
C THR A 64 13.02 -3.94 5.91
N SER A 65 12.56 -2.70 5.68
CA SER A 65 11.41 -2.37 4.82
C SER A 65 10.24 -3.35 5.03
N THR A 66 9.85 -3.51 6.30
CA THR A 66 9.01 -4.61 6.78
C THR A 66 7.67 -4.69 6.04
N MET A 67 7.02 -3.55 5.85
CA MET A 67 5.75 -3.47 5.13
C MET A 67 5.95 -3.72 3.64
N GLU A 68 7.00 -3.19 3.03
CA GLU A 68 7.27 -3.35 1.59
C GLU A 68 7.57 -4.83 1.24
N HIS A 69 8.29 -5.56 2.10
CA HIS A 69 8.46 -7.00 1.94
C HIS A 69 7.12 -7.76 2.09
N HIS A 70 6.28 -7.39 3.05
CA HIS A 70 4.94 -7.96 3.20
C HIS A 70 4.09 -7.72 1.93
N HIS A 71 4.10 -6.50 1.40
CA HIS A 71 3.39 -6.13 0.18
C HIS A 71 3.84 -6.96 -1.02
N PHE A 72 5.15 -7.19 -1.15
CA PHE A 72 5.70 -8.07 -2.17
C PHE A 72 5.27 -9.53 -1.98
N ASP A 73 5.30 -10.07 -0.77
CA ASP A 73 4.86 -11.45 -0.51
C ASP A 73 3.35 -11.64 -0.78
N GLN A 74 2.52 -10.64 -0.46
CA GLN A 74 1.11 -10.62 -0.86
C GLN A 74 0.94 -10.61 -2.38
N CYS A 75 1.76 -9.83 -3.09
CA CYS A 75 1.79 -9.80 -4.55
C CYS A 75 2.10 -11.19 -5.13
N VAL A 76 3.17 -11.84 -4.63
CA VAL A 76 3.57 -13.19 -5.03
C VAL A 76 2.44 -14.20 -4.78
N MET A 77 1.79 -14.14 -3.61
CA MET A 77 0.68 -15.03 -3.28
C MET A 77 -0.50 -14.88 -4.26
N ILE A 78 -0.89 -13.65 -4.57
CA ILE A 78 -1.99 -13.37 -5.51
C ILE A 78 -1.62 -13.86 -6.91
N LEU A 79 -0.42 -13.54 -7.40
CA LEU A 79 0.04 -13.92 -8.74
C LEU A 79 0.20 -15.44 -8.92
N ASN A 80 0.48 -16.19 -7.86
CA ASN A 80 0.57 -17.65 -7.90
C ASN A 80 -0.78 -18.38 -7.72
N SER A 81 -1.87 -17.64 -7.51
CA SER A 81 -3.21 -18.23 -7.45
C SER A 81 -3.69 -18.65 -8.85
N GLU A 82 -4.31 -19.83 -8.97
CA GLU A 82 -4.63 -20.48 -10.26
C GLU A 82 -5.40 -19.58 -11.25
N SER A 83 -6.31 -18.73 -10.76
CA SER A 83 -7.12 -17.83 -11.59
C SER A 83 -6.49 -16.45 -11.87
N ASN A 84 -5.36 -16.12 -11.23
CA ASN A 84 -4.84 -14.76 -11.16
C ASN A 84 -3.43 -14.62 -11.78
N ASN A 85 -2.83 -15.73 -12.24
CA ASN A 85 -1.50 -15.71 -12.80
C ASN A 85 -1.46 -15.03 -14.17
N ILE A 86 -1.31 -13.71 -14.17
CA ILE A 86 -1.14 -12.89 -15.38
C ILE A 86 0.21 -13.11 -16.07
N PHE A 87 1.15 -13.83 -15.44
CA PHE A 87 2.47 -14.15 -15.98
C PHE A 87 2.57 -15.59 -16.52
N GLN A 88 1.48 -16.35 -16.54
CA GLN A 88 1.45 -17.77 -16.94
C GLN A 88 2.03 -18.07 -18.33
N SER A 89 2.05 -17.09 -19.23
CA SER A 89 2.57 -17.24 -20.59
C SER A 89 4.02 -16.79 -20.75
N LEU A 90 4.64 -16.23 -19.71
CA LEU A 90 6.05 -15.83 -19.74
C LEU A 90 6.95 -17.07 -19.71
N SER A 91 8.11 -16.96 -20.35
CA SER A 91 9.17 -17.94 -20.14
C SER A 91 9.66 -17.89 -18.68
N MET A 92 10.29 -18.95 -18.19
CA MET A 92 10.83 -18.95 -16.83
C MET A 92 11.91 -17.86 -16.64
N GLU A 93 12.62 -17.49 -17.70
CA GLU A 93 13.61 -16.41 -17.67
C GLU A 93 12.94 -15.04 -17.53
N ASP A 94 11.93 -14.77 -18.37
CA ASP A 94 11.16 -13.52 -18.33
C ASP A 94 10.39 -13.37 -17.01
N TYR A 95 9.80 -14.46 -16.52
CA TYR A 95 9.12 -14.47 -15.21
C TYR A 95 10.08 -14.05 -14.08
N ARG A 96 11.28 -14.64 -14.02
CA ARG A 96 12.28 -14.26 -13.00
C ARG A 96 12.68 -12.80 -13.14
N TYR A 97 12.83 -12.32 -14.36
CA TYR A 97 13.20 -10.93 -14.62
C TYR A 97 12.11 -9.95 -14.19
N VAL A 98 10.85 -10.19 -14.60
CA VAL A 98 9.70 -9.36 -14.19
C VAL A 98 9.53 -9.38 -12.68
N MET A 99 9.62 -10.55 -12.03
CA MET A 99 9.51 -10.63 -10.57
C MET A 99 10.61 -9.86 -9.83
N LYS A 100 11.85 -9.86 -10.36
CA LYS A 100 12.93 -9.00 -9.84
C LYS A 100 12.60 -7.52 -9.98
N VAL A 101 12.03 -7.10 -11.12
CA VAL A 101 11.58 -5.72 -11.32
C VAL A 101 10.47 -5.37 -10.32
N VAL A 102 9.49 -6.26 -10.12
CA VAL A 102 8.39 -6.05 -9.16
C VAL A 102 8.93 -5.89 -7.75
N GLU A 103 9.78 -6.81 -7.28
CA GLU A 103 10.40 -6.78 -5.95
C GLU A 103 11.16 -5.48 -5.72
N ASN A 104 12.11 -5.17 -6.61
CA ASN A 104 12.93 -3.96 -6.49
C ASN A 104 12.08 -2.68 -6.52
N SER A 105 11.00 -2.67 -7.29
CA SER A 105 10.09 -1.53 -7.43
C SER A 105 9.25 -1.31 -6.18
N ILE A 106 8.69 -2.38 -5.59
CA ILE A 106 7.95 -2.30 -4.32
C ILE A 106 8.88 -1.89 -3.18
N LEU A 107 10.06 -2.49 -3.05
CA LEU A 107 11.03 -2.08 -2.02
C LEU A 107 11.52 -0.63 -2.17
N SER A 108 11.35 -0.01 -3.34
CA SER A 108 11.71 1.40 -3.56
C SER A 108 10.65 2.40 -3.09
N THR A 109 9.46 1.94 -2.68
CA THR A 109 8.45 2.83 -2.07
C THR A 109 8.78 3.15 -0.62
N ASP A 110 9.64 2.36 0.03
CA ASP A 110 10.24 2.74 1.31
C ASP A 110 11.10 4.00 1.13
N LEU A 111 10.70 5.10 1.75
CA LEU A 111 11.41 6.37 1.68
C LEU A 111 12.85 6.29 2.21
N ALA A 112 13.15 5.35 3.11
CA ALA A 112 14.53 5.11 3.54
C ALA A 112 15.41 4.56 2.40
N MET A 113 14.82 3.77 1.51
CA MET A 113 15.48 3.27 0.30
C MET A 113 15.59 4.35 -0.77
N TYR A 114 14.58 5.21 -0.92
CA TYR A 114 14.65 6.41 -1.76
C TYR A 114 15.87 7.27 -1.40
N PHE A 115 16.07 7.63 -0.12
CA PHE A 115 17.21 8.48 0.25
C PHE A 115 18.57 7.86 -0.08
N LYS A 116 18.71 6.53 0.05
CA LYS A 116 19.94 5.82 -0.36
C LYS A 116 20.17 5.89 -1.87
N LYS A 117 19.10 5.74 -2.66
CA LYS A 117 19.12 5.78 -4.13
C LYS A 117 19.31 7.19 -4.68
N ASN A 118 18.70 8.20 -4.05
CA ASN A 118 18.72 9.58 -4.52
C ASN A 118 20.14 10.14 -4.63
N SER A 119 21.01 9.86 -3.65
CA SER A 119 22.42 10.32 -3.69
C SER A 119 23.16 9.81 -4.93
N LYS A 120 22.96 8.53 -5.27
CA LYS A 120 23.56 7.91 -6.45
C LYS A 120 22.96 8.41 -7.76
N PHE A 121 21.64 8.64 -7.76
CA PHE A 121 20.96 9.21 -8.91
C PHE A 121 21.50 10.61 -9.21
N MET A 122 21.61 11.47 -8.19
CA MET A 122 22.19 12.80 -8.30
C MET A 122 23.62 12.78 -8.86
N GLU A 123 24.48 11.89 -8.33
CA GLU A 123 25.85 11.75 -8.82
C GLU A 123 25.89 11.41 -10.33
N LEU A 124 25.02 10.52 -10.82
CA LEU A 124 24.95 10.20 -12.23
C LEU A 124 24.51 11.41 -13.08
N ILE A 125 23.50 12.16 -12.61
CA ILE A 125 23.02 13.36 -13.32
C ILE A 125 24.11 14.45 -13.37
N GLU A 126 24.78 14.71 -12.26
CA GLU A 126 25.86 15.71 -12.18
C GLU A 126 27.04 15.36 -13.11
N ASN A 127 27.30 14.07 -13.29
CA ASN A 127 28.30 13.57 -14.23
C ASN A 127 27.85 13.58 -15.71
N GLY A 128 26.64 14.06 -16.00
CA GLY A 128 26.10 14.18 -17.35
C GLY A 128 25.62 12.85 -17.94
N GLU A 129 25.18 11.91 -17.10
CA GLU A 129 24.66 10.62 -17.56
C GLU A 129 23.41 10.77 -18.43
N PHE A 130 23.39 10.05 -19.56
CA PHE A 130 22.27 10.04 -20.50
C PHE A 130 21.88 8.64 -20.96
N ASP A 131 22.72 7.63 -20.70
CA ASP A 131 22.45 6.22 -21.01
C ASP A 131 21.98 5.47 -19.77
N TRP A 132 20.68 5.14 -19.77
CA TRP A 132 19.99 4.42 -18.70
C TRP A 132 19.88 2.91 -18.95
N GLN A 133 20.60 2.34 -19.93
CA GLN A 133 20.36 0.95 -20.35
C GLN A 133 21.05 -0.12 -19.49
N SER A 134 22.07 0.23 -18.70
CA SER A 134 22.69 -0.76 -17.80
C SER A 134 21.73 -1.18 -16.70
N GLU A 135 21.82 -2.43 -16.25
CA GLU A 135 20.92 -3.01 -15.25
C GLU A 135 20.83 -2.17 -13.97
N GLU A 136 21.97 -1.71 -13.46
CA GLU A 136 22.07 -0.87 -12.27
C GLU A 136 21.37 0.49 -12.44
N LYS A 137 21.52 1.13 -13.60
CA LYS A 137 20.90 2.42 -13.90
C LYS A 137 19.40 2.27 -14.12
N LYS A 138 18.98 1.18 -14.77
CA LYS A 138 17.56 0.84 -14.94
C LYS A 138 16.88 0.61 -13.60
N GLU A 139 17.49 -0.19 -12.73
CA GLU A 139 16.95 -0.45 -11.38
C GLU A 139 16.83 0.85 -10.58
N LEU A 140 17.83 1.72 -10.67
CA LEU A 140 17.82 3.02 -10.03
C LEU A 140 16.69 3.91 -10.59
N LEU A 141 16.59 4.03 -11.91
CA LEU A 141 15.55 4.83 -12.57
C LEU A 141 14.14 4.31 -12.26
N CYS A 142 13.93 2.98 -12.29
CA CYS A 142 12.68 2.34 -11.89
C CYS A 142 12.32 2.71 -10.44
N GLY A 143 13.28 2.62 -9.52
CA GLY A 143 13.08 2.99 -8.12
C GLY A 143 12.67 4.45 -7.96
N MET A 144 13.37 5.38 -8.64
CA MET A 144 13.04 6.81 -8.60
C MET A 144 11.64 7.08 -9.20
N MET A 145 11.29 6.41 -10.30
CA MET A 145 9.96 6.51 -10.91
C MET A 145 8.86 5.96 -9.99
N MET A 146 9.11 4.87 -9.28
CA MET A 146 8.17 4.31 -8.30
C MET A 146 7.91 5.28 -7.16
N THR A 147 8.95 5.82 -6.52
CA THR A 147 8.78 6.83 -5.47
C THR A 147 8.04 8.07 -6.00
N ALA A 148 8.36 8.52 -7.22
CA ALA A 148 7.70 9.65 -7.86
C ALA A 148 6.21 9.41 -8.12
N CYS A 149 5.82 8.18 -8.46
CA CYS A 149 4.43 7.80 -8.63
C CYS A 149 3.70 7.70 -7.30
N ASP A 150 4.35 7.13 -6.29
CA ASP A 150 3.79 6.91 -4.96
C ASP A 150 3.41 8.25 -4.30
N VAL A 151 4.31 9.23 -4.32
CA VAL A 151 4.04 10.57 -3.75
C VAL A 151 3.28 11.51 -4.71
N SER A 152 2.77 11.01 -5.85
CA SER A 152 2.22 11.85 -6.93
C SER A 152 0.94 12.60 -6.60
N ALA A 153 0.25 12.25 -5.51
CA ALA A 153 -0.87 13.03 -5.00
C ALA A 153 -0.49 14.50 -4.76
N ILE A 154 0.76 14.76 -4.35
CA ILE A 154 1.28 16.09 -4.04
C ILE A 154 1.36 17.02 -5.24
N ALA A 155 1.33 16.48 -6.46
CA ALA A 155 1.41 17.22 -7.71
C ALA A 155 0.06 17.34 -8.44
N LYS A 156 -1.03 16.82 -7.87
CA LYS A 156 -2.38 16.92 -8.46
C LYS A 156 -2.93 18.35 -8.29
N PRO A 157 -3.97 18.75 -9.05
CA PRO A 157 -4.62 20.05 -8.82
C PRO A 157 -5.02 20.24 -7.35
N TRP A 158 -4.92 21.47 -6.85
CA TRP A 158 -5.12 21.82 -5.43
C TRP A 158 -6.33 21.14 -4.79
N GLU A 159 -7.50 21.22 -5.43
CA GLU A 159 -8.74 20.63 -4.92
C GLU A 159 -8.68 19.12 -4.68
N ILE A 160 -7.84 18.42 -5.44
CA ILE A 160 -7.61 16.98 -5.28
C ILE A 160 -6.52 16.74 -4.23
N GLN A 161 -5.41 17.46 -4.32
CA GLN A 161 -4.28 17.30 -3.40
C GLN A 161 -4.69 17.62 -1.96
N HIS A 162 -5.44 18.70 -1.74
CA HIS A 162 -5.95 19.10 -0.43
C HIS A 162 -6.83 18.03 0.20
N LYS A 163 -7.72 17.41 -0.60
CA LYS A 163 -8.56 16.29 -0.12
C LYS A 163 -7.73 15.06 0.23
N VAL A 164 -6.77 14.68 -0.60
CA VAL A 164 -5.91 13.52 -0.33
C VAL A 164 -5.05 13.77 0.91
N ALA A 165 -4.52 14.98 1.10
CA ALA A 165 -3.75 15.32 2.30
C ALA A 165 -4.55 15.15 3.59
N LYS A 166 -5.84 15.51 3.60
CA LYS A 166 -6.73 15.27 4.75
C LYS A 166 -6.88 13.77 5.04
N LEU A 167 -7.11 12.95 4.01
CA LEU A 167 -7.20 11.49 4.17
C LEU A 167 -5.91 10.87 4.73
N VAL A 168 -4.76 11.34 4.25
CA VAL A 168 -3.44 10.91 4.75
C VAL A 168 -3.23 11.35 6.20
N ALA A 169 -3.65 12.57 6.56
CA ALA A 169 -3.58 13.05 7.93
C ALA A 169 -4.47 12.22 8.86
N ASP A 170 -5.70 11.89 8.45
CA ASP A 170 -6.60 11.03 9.22
C ASP A 170 -5.96 9.66 9.49
N GLU A 171 -5.34 9.04 8.48
CA GLU A 171 -4.61 7.77 8.64
C GLU A 171 -3.43 7.87 9.62
N PHE A 172 -2.65 8.96 9.57
CA PHE A 172 -1.57 9.17 10.53
C PHE A 172 -2.07 9.45 11.95
N PHE A 173 -3.19 10.16 12.09
CA PHE A 173 -3.81 10.39 13.39
C PHE A 173 -4.35 9.10 14.00
N ASP A 174 -4.94 8.24 13.19
CA ASP A 174 -5.40 6.92 13.62
C ASP A 174 -4.23 6.05 14.11
N GLN A 175 -3.08 6.09 13.41
CA GLN A 175 -1.85 5.45 13.90
C GLN A 175 -1.37 6.08 15.23
N GLY A 176 -1.39 7.40 15.36
CA GLY A 176 -1.00 8.08 16.60
C GLY A 176 -1.90 7.73 17.78
N ASP A 177 -3.20 7.60 17.56
CA ASP A 177 -4.17 7.15 18.56
C ASP A 177 -3.83 5.69 18.99
N LEU A 178 -3.44 4.82 18.05
CA LEU A 178 -2.94 3.48 18.37
C LEU A 178 -1.63 3.51 19.17
N GLU A 179 -0.69 4.40 18.85
CA GLU A 179 0.55 4.58 19.61
C GLU A 179 0.27 5.03 21.06
N LYS A 180 -0.67 5.97 21.26
CA LYS A 180 -1.13 6.39 22.60
C LYS A 180 -1.72 5.20 23.37
N LEU A 181 -2.63 4.45 22.74
CA LEU A 181 -3.37 3.35 23.37
C LEU A 181 -2.50 2.13 23.69
N GLN A 182 -1.68 1.68 22.74
CA GLN A 182 -0.96 0.40 22.85
C GLN A 182 0.45 0.56 23.43
N LEU A 183 1.10 1.69 23.16
CA LEU A 183 2.50 1.91 23.57
C LEU A 183 2.62 2.91 24.73
N ASN A 184 1.54 3.60 25.10
CA ASN A 184 1.54 4.68 26.08
C ASN A 184 2.60 5.75 25.75
N GLN A 185 2.78 6.04 24.45
CA GLN A 185 3.72 7.01 23.92
C GLN A 185 2.99 8.23 23.40
N GLN A 186 3.59 9.41 23.54
CA GLN A 186 3.12 10.60 22.85
C GLN A 186 3.53 10.51 21.37
N PRO A 187 2.58 10.56 20.43
CA PRO A 187 2.88 10.51 19.01
C PRO A 187 3.72 11.71 18.59
N VAL A 188 4.44 11.55 17.49
CA VAL A 188 5.09 12.69 16.83
C VAL A 188 4.03 13.65 16.28
N ALA A 189 4.41 14.92 16.07
CA ALA A 189 3.52 15.98 15.61
C ALA A 189 2.59 15.56 14.46
N MET A 190 3.16 14.88 13.46
CA MET A 190 2.46 14.43 12.25
C MET A 190 1.37 13.39 12.50
N MET A 191 1.48 12.64 13.59
CA MET A 191 0.52 11.60 14.00
C MET A 191 -0.37 12.06 15.16
N ASP A 192 -0.16 13.27 15.69
CA ASP A 192 -0.94 13.78 16.80
C ASP A 192 -2.11 14.62 16.32
N ARG A 193 -3.33 14.06 16.43
CA ARG A 193 -4.59 14.71 16.06
C ARG A 193 -4.80 16.06 16.74
N GLU A 194 -4.26 16.23 17.95
CA GLU A 194 -4.34 17.48 18.70
C GLU A 194 -3.54 18.61 18.03
N ARG A 195 -2.59 18.26 17.17
CA ARG A 195 -1.72 19.19 16.43
C ARG A 195 -2.11 19.32 14.96
N LYS A 196 -3.35 18.98 14.61
CA LYS A 196 -3.90 19.12 13.25
C LYS A 196 -3.76 20.52 12.64
N ASP A 197 -3.73 21.57 13.47
CA ASP A 197 -3.55 22.94 12.99
C ASP A 197 -2.17 23.15 12.33
N GLU A 198 -1.18 22.32 12.67
CA GLU A 198 0.17 22.37 12.09
C GLU A 198 0.29 21.63 10.75
N LEU A 199 -0.74 20.92 10.27
CA LEU A 199 -0.69 20.14 9.03
C LEU A 199 -0.19 20.95 7.82
N PRO A 200 -0.59 22.22 7.59
CA PRO A 200 -0.07 23.01 6.48
C PRO A 200 1.45 23.12 6.51
N GLN A 201 2.02 23.44 7.67
CA GLN A 201 3.47 23.56 7.82
C GLN A 201 4.17 22.20 7.63
N MET A 202 3.55 21.10 8.08
CA MET A 202 4.08 19.75 7.86
C MET A 202 4.06 19.37 6.38
N GLN A 203 3.01 19.73 5.63
CA GLN A 203 2.94 19.53 4.19
C GLN A 203 4.03 20.31 3.45
N VAL A 204 4.30 21.56 3.83
CA VAL A 204 5.42 22.34 3.29
C VAL A 204 6.75 21.62 3.54
N GLY A 205 6.98 21.14 4.77
CA GLY A 205 8.18 20.39 5.13
C GLY A 205 8.35 19.11 4.32
N PHE A 206 7.28 18.32 4.16
CA PHE A 206 7.28 17.10 3.35
C PHE A 206 7.63 17.41 1.89
N ILE A 207 7.02 18.45 1.32
CA ILE A 207 7.29 18.88 -0.05
C ILE A 207 8.76 19.29 -0.22
N ASP A 208 9.31 20.08 0.71
CA ASP A 208 10.67 20.60 0.63
C ASP A 208 11.74 19.51 0.79
N VAL A 209 11.50 18.51 1.63
CA VAL A 209 12.49 17.47 1.93
C VAL A 209 12.44 16.33 0.91
N ILE A 210 11.26 15.98 0.40
CA ILE A 210 11.06 14.77 -0.40
C ILE A 210 10.63 15.10 -1.82
N CYS A 211 9.47 15.75 -1.98
CA CYS A 211 8.79 15.82 -3.27
C CYS A 211 9.46 16.77 -4.27
N LEU A 212 9.78 17.99 -3.85
CA LEU A 212 10.42 18.98 -4.74
C LEU A 212 11.80 18.53 -5.20
N PRO A 213 12.72 18.05 -4.33
CA PRO A 213 13.99 17.52 -4.78
C PRO A 213 13.82 16.39 -5.80
N LEU A 214 12.94 15.43 -5.54
CA LEU A 214 12.66 14.32 -6.46
C LEU A 214 12.17 14.80 -7.83
N TYR A 215 11.11 15.62 -7.87
CA TYR A 215 10.54 16.06 -9.13
C TYR A 215 11.44 17.05 -9.87
N LYS A 216 12.23 17.85 -9.15
CA LYS A 216 13.19 18.77 -9.76
C LYS A 216 14.21 18.00 -10.58
N VAL A 217 14.84 17.00 -9.99
CA VAL A 217 15.90 16.23 -10.65
C VAL A 217 15.32 15.42 -11.81
N LEU A 218 14.12 14.84 -11.63
CA LEU A 218 13.43 14.17 -12.72
C LEU A 218 13.08 15.12 -13.87
N ALA A 219 12.62 16.34 -13.59
CA ALA A 219 12.29 17.33 -14.62
C ALA A 219 13.54 17.88 -15.33
N GLU A 220 14.64 18.11 -14.61
CA GLU A 220 15.92 18.55 -15.17
C GLU A 220 16.52 17.47 -16.09
N THR A 221 16.42 16.20 -15.70
CA THR A 221 16.89 15.05 -16.49
C THR A 221 15.96 14.74 -17.66
N PHE A 222 14.65 14.83 -17.41
CA PHE A 222 13.60 14.40 -18.31
C PHE A 222 12.58 15.53 -18.46
N PRO A 223 12.77 16.51 -19.38
CA PRO A 223 11.96 17.73 -19.44
C PRO A 223 10.46 17.53 -19.60
N TRP A 224 10.02 16.38 -20.11
CA TRP A 224 8.61 16.00 -20.20
C TRP A 224 7.96 15.66 -18.85
N MET A 225 8.75 15.53 -17.77
CA MET A 225 8.31 15.34 -16.39
C MET A 225 8.01 16.65 -15.65
N GLN A 226 8.28 17.80 -16.28
CA GLN A 226 8.04 19.15 -15.74
C GLN A 226 6.67 19.34 -15.07
N PRO A 227 5.54 18.80 -15.59
CA PRO A 227 4.24 18.98 -14.95
C PRO A 227 4.14 18.46 -13.51
N LEU A 228 4.90 17.42 -13.15
CA LEU A 228 4.92 16.94 -11.76
C LEU A 228 5.63 17.93 -10.83
N TYR A 229 6.73 18.52 -11.30
CA TYR A 229 7.43 19.57 -10.57
C TYR A 229 6.57 20.82 -10.41
N ASP A 230 5.96 21.29 -11.49
CA ASP A 230 5.12 22.50 -11.48
C ASP A 230 3.90 22.34 -10.56
N GLY A 231 3.24 21.17 -10.61
CA GLY A 231 2.11 20.86 -9.74
C GLY A 231 2.52 20.78 -8.27
N CYS A 232 3.64 20.12 -7.97
CA CYS A 232 4.20 20.04 -6.63
C CYS A 232 4.55 21.44 -6.06
N TYR A 233 5.24 22.26 -6.88
CA TYR A 233 5.62 23.62 -6.49
C TYR A 233 4.39 24.52 -6.27
N THR A 234 3.38 24.41 -7.12
CA THR A 234 2.12 25.16 -6.96
C THR A 234 1.42 24.79 -5.65
N ASN A 235 1.32 23.50 -5.33
CA ASN A 235 0.72 23.06 -4.08
C ASN A 235 1.56 23.46 -2.85
N LYS A 236 2.89 23.52 -2.97
CA LYS A 236 3.72 24.11 -1.91
C LYS A 236 3.28 25.54 -1.59
N LEU A 237 3.10 26.38 -2.60
CA LEU A 237 2.69 27.77 -2.40
C LEU A 237 1.31 27.86 -1.71
N HIS A 238 0.36 26.99 -2.09
CA HIS A 238 -0.93 26.91 -1.41
C HIS A 238 -0.81 26.50 0.07
N TRP A 239 0.00 25.48 0.37
CA TRP A 239 0.23 25.07 1.76
C TRP A 239 0.98 26.13 2.57
N GLN A 240 1.91 26.85 1.96
CA GLN A 240 2.60 27.98 2.60
C GLN A 240 1.63 29.11 2.96
N ASP A 241 0.74 29.50 2.04
CA ASP A 241 -0.31 30.48 2.33
C ASP A 241 -1.23 30.03 3.48
N LEU A 242 -1.59 28.75 3.53
CA LEU A 242 -2.35 28.20 4.66
C LEU A 242 -1.54 28.21 5.97
N ALA A 243 -0.25 27.86 5.93
CA ALA A 243 0.62 27.88 7.10
C ALA A 243 0.76 29.30 7.68
N GLU A 244 0.98 30.30 6.82
CA GLU A 244 1.03 31.72 7.21
C GLU A 244 -0.30 32.18 7.86
N LYS A 245 -1.44 31.76 7.32
CA LYS A 245 -2.76 32.03 7.92
C LYS A 245 -2.91 31.42 9.31
N VAL A 246 -2.41 30.20 9.51
CA VAL A 246 -2.40 29.54 10.83
C VAL A 246 -1.53 30.30 11.82
N GLU A 247 -0.34 30.75 11.40
CA GLU A 247 0.53 31.59 12.24
C GLU A 247 -0.15 32.92 12.64
N MET A 248 -1.01 33.46 11.77
CA MET A 248 -1.84 34.64 12.07
C MET A 248 -3.06 34.35 12.95
N GLY A 249 -3.26 33.10 13.39
CA GLY A 249 -4.35 32.68 14.26
C GLY A 249 -5.66 32.32 13.54
N LEU A 250 -5.63 32.14 12.21
CA LEU A 250 -6.77 31.65 11.44
C LEU A 250 -6.75 30.11 11.38
N THR A 251 -7.92 29.48 11.26
CA THR A 251 -7.99 28.03 11.01
C THR A 251 -7.91 27.73 9.52
N TRP A 252 -7.17 26.68 9.15
CA TRP A 252 -7.12 26.15 7.79
C TRP A 252 -8.15 25.04 7.55
N ILE A 253 -8.80 24.56 8.62
CA ILE A 253 -9.77 23.47 8.57
C ILE A 253 -11.08 24.03 8.01
N ASP A 254 -11.34 23.82 6.72
CA ASP A 254 -12.69 23.94 6.20
C ASP A 254 -13.64 23.08 7.05
N HIS A 255 -14.82 23.58 7.40
CA HIS A 255 -15.79 22.96 8.32
C HIS A 255 -16.25 21.52 7.96
N ASP A 256 -15.75 20.93 6.89
CA ASP A 256 -15.94 19.53 6.51
C ASP A 256 -14.89 18.64 7.22
N THR A 257 -15.16 18.42 8.52
CA THR A 257 -14.77 17.32 9.43
C THR A 257 -13.47 16.53 9.15
N ILE A 258 -12.46 16.74 10.00
CA ILE A 258 -11.50 15.69 10.40
C ILE A 258 -12.26 14.75 11.35
N GLU A 259 -12.23 13.44 11.08
CA GLU A 259 -13.02 12.46 11.81
C GLU A 259 -12.65 12.39 13.30
N LYS A 260 -13.63 11.96 14.11
CA LYS A 260 -13.54 11.87 15.56
C LYS A 260 -12.68 10.68 16.01
N PRO A 261 -12.07 10.72 17.21
CA PRO A 261 -11.13 9.69 17.68
C PRO A 261 -11.69 8.26 17.67
N ILE A 262 -10.83 7.27 17.43
CA ILE A 262 -11.17 5.84 17.46
C ILE A 262 -11.75 5.41 18.82
N GLU A 263 -11.29 6.03 19.91
CA GLU A 263 -11.80 5.78 21.27
C GLU A 263 -13.32 6.05 21.39
N GLU A 264 -13.85 7.01 20.63
CA GLU A 264 -15.28 7.35 20.64
C GLU A 264 -16.12 6.27 19.94
N PHE A 265 -15.57 5.55 18.95
CA PHE A 265 -16.22 4.39 18.34
C PHE A 265 -16.22 3.16 19.25
N ALA A 266 -15.13 2.94 20.02
CA ALA A 266 -15.07 1.88 21.01
C ALA A 266 -16.03 2.13 22.20
N ALA A 267 -16.27 3.40 22.55
CA ALA A 267 -17.21 3.78 23.60
C ALA A 267 -18.70 3.56 23.23
N TYR A 268 -19.03 3.37 21.94
CA TYR A 268 -20.40 3.13 21.46
C TYR A 268 -20.75 1.66 21.16
N GLN A 269 -19.88 0.71 21.51
CA GLN A 269 -20.23 -0.72 21.53
C GLN A 269 -20.49 -1.18 22.97
N ASP A 270 -21.62 -0.76 23.50
CA ASP A 270 -22.23 -1.44 24.64
C ASP A 270 -22.64 -2.84 24.13
N THR A 271 -21.83 -3.85 24.46
CA THR A 271 -22.02 -5.24 24.04
C THR A 271 -23.31 -5.78 24.67
N LYS A 272 -24.43 -5.62 23.97
CA LYS A 272 -25.56 -6.54 24.15
C LYS A 272 -25.26 -7.80 23.38
N ASP A 273 -25.14 -8.90 24.10
CA ASP A 273 -24.93 -10.26 23.61
C ASP A 273 -25.67 -10.51 22.28
N ILE A 274 -24.93 -10.49 21.17
CA ILE A 274 -25.44 -10.99 19.89
C ILE A 274 -25.27 -12.51 19.96
N GLU A 275 -26.35 -13.19 20.31
CA GLU A 275 -26.43 -14.65 20.23
C GLU A 275 -26.36 -15.06 18.74
N LEU A 276 -25.17 -15.44 18.27
CA LEU A 276 -24.94 -15.96 16.93
C LEU A 276 -25.54 -17.37 16.82
N THR A 277 -26.82 -17.46 16.48
CA THR A 277 -27.43 -18.73 16.08
C THR A 277 -27.00 -19.07 14.65
N VAL A 278 -25.98 -19.91 14.51
CA VAL A 278 -25.58 -20.47 13.21
C VAL A 278 -26.67 -21.44 12.76
N THR A 279 -27.56 -20.97 11.87
CA THR A 279 -28.50 -21.85 11.18
C THR A 279 -27.81 -22.39 9.94
N THR A 280 -27.43 -23.67 9.97
CA THR A 280 -26.90 -24.36 8.78
C THR A 280 -28.03 -24.50 7.76
N LEU A 281 -27.92 -23.78 6.65
CA LEU A 281 -28.78 -23.97 5.49
C LEU A 281 -28.42 -25.30 4.82
N ASN A 282 -29.19 -26.36 5.12
CA ASN A 282 -29.19 -27.57 4.32
C ASN A 282 -29.74 -27.24 2.93
N CYS A 283 -28.85 -27.03 1.96
CA CYS A 283 -29.20 -26.99 0.55
C CYS A 283 -29.72 -28.38 0.14
N THR A 284 -31.04 -28.54 0.10
CA THR A 284 -31.67 -29.67 -0.56
C THR A 284 -31.56 -29.45 -2.07
N HIS A 285 -30.62 -30.16 -2.70
CA HIS A 285 -30.60 -30.33 -4.15
C HIS A 285 -31.91 -31.01 -4.57
N THR A 286 -32.78 -30.27 -5.23
CA THR A 286 -33.90 -30.85 -5.98
C THR A 286 -33.43 -31.13 -7.41
N ASP A 287 -32.80 -32.28 -7.60
CA ASP A 287 -32.51 -32.82 -8.92
C ASP A 287 -33.83 -33.15 -9.64
N LYS A 288 -34.18 -32.34 -10.65
CA LYS A 288 -35.13 -32.74 -11.69
C LYS A 288 -34.47 -33.78 -12.59
N LYS A 289 -34.66 -35.07 -12.29
CA LYS A 289 -34.48 -36.15 -13.27
C LYS A 289 -35.81 -36.54 -13.89
N ALA A 290 -35.91 -36.30 -15.19
CA ALA A 290 -36.87 -36.96 -16.07
C ALA A 290 -36.30 -38.32 -16.51
N SER A 291 -36.98 -39.42 -16.19
CA SER A 291 -37.03 -40.64 -17.01
C SER A 291 -37.94 -41.72 -16.39
N LEU A 292 -39.07 -41.96 -17.05
CA LEU A 292 -39.71 -43.24 -17.40
C LEU A 292 -39.33 -44.54 -16.63
N ILE A 293 -40.32 -45.09 -15.91
CA ILE A 293 -40.84 -46.49 -15.89
C ILE A 293 -39.82 -47.66 -15.93
N SER A 294 -39.69 -48.42 -14.84
CA SER A 294 -40.10 -49.84 -14.68
C SER A 294 -39.44 -50.60 -13.51
N SER A 295 -40.25 -51.46 -12.88
CA SER A 295 -39.97 -52.71 -12.13
C SER A 295 -39.06 -52.74 -10.88
N GLU A 296 -39.72 -53.03 -9.75
CA GLU A 296 -39.46 -54.07 -8.73
C GLU A 296 -38.01 -54.52 -8.43
N VAL A 297 -37.63 -54.50 -7.14
CA VAL A 297 -37.48 -55.70 -6.26
C VAL A 297 -36.72 -55.29 -4.96
N ASP A 298 -37.26 -55.78 -3.84
CA ASP A 298 -36.74 -55.75 -2.46
C ASP A 298 -35.29 -56.24 -2.29
N MET A 299 -34.55 -55.65 -1.33
CA MET A 299 -33.95 -56.42 -0.22
C MET A 299 -33.31 -55.53 0.87
N GLN A 300 -33.83 -55.70 2.09
CA GLN A 300 -33.17 -55.79 3.41
C GLN A 300 -31.61 -55.85 3.41
N ALA A 301 -30.85 -55.43 4.41
CA ALA A 301 -31.05 -54.82 5.72
C ALA A 301 -29.65 -54.50 6.30
N ILE A 302 -29.65 -53.93 7.52
CA ILE A 302 -28.71 -54.16 8.64
C ILE A 302 -28.07 -52.86 9.16
N SER A 303 -28.66 -52.42 10.26
CA SER A 303 -28.08 -51.54 11.26
C SER A 303 -26.95 -52.23 12.03
N THR A 304 -25.90 -51.50 12.37
CA THR A 304 -25.21 -51.68 13.67
C THR A 304 -24.74 -50.34 14.22
N SER A 305 -25.33 -50.00 15.35
CA SER A 305 -24.89 -48.99 16.31
C SER A 305 -23.61 -49.44 17.03
N ARG A 306 -22.70 -48.50 17.32
CA ARG A 306 -22.04 -48.42 18.64
C ARG A 306 -21.32 -47.07 18.84
N LYS A 307 -21.79 -46.35 19.87
CA LYS A 307 -21.06 -45.29 20.60
C LYS A 307 -19.80 -45.87 21.26
N PHE A 308 -18.75 -45.05 21.46
CA PHE A 308 -18.02 -45.04 22.73
C PHE A 308 -17.27 -43.71 22.96
N ASN A 309 -17.14 -43.40 24.25
CA ASN A 309 -16.78 -42.16 24.90
C ASN A 309 -15.28 -41.81 24.91
N SER A 310 -15.05 -40.54 25.22
CA SER A 310 -13.83 -39.87 25.67
C SER A 310 -13.05 -40.58 26.79
N THR A 311 -11.71 -40.53 26.71
CA THR A 311 -10.81 -40.23 27.86
C THR A 311 -9.41 -39.82 27.38
N ASN A 312 -8.91 -38.74 28.00
CA ASN A 312 -7.53 -38.26 28.20
C ASN A 312 -6.35 -39.11 27.69
N VAL A 313 -5.37 -38.44 27.07
CA VAL A 313 -3.93 -38.63 27.39
C VAL A 313 -3.17 -37.30 27.30
N MET A 314 -2.42 -37.03 28.36
CA MET A 314 -1.47 -35.95 28.58
C MET A 314 -0.11 -36.34 27.95
N GLY A 315 0.60 -35.41 27.30
CA GLY A 315 1.94 -35.67 26.75
C GLY A 315 2.74 -34.39 26.51
N ARG A 316 3.82 -34.23 27.27
CA ARG A 316 4.79 -33.12 27.27
C ARG A 316 5.89 -33.29 26.20
N PHE A 317 6.63 -32.19 26.04
CA PHE A 317 8.07 -32.02 25.74
C PHE A 317 8.51 -31.71 24.29
N THR A 318 9.03 -30.47 24.15
CA THR A 318 10.33 -30.02 23.57
C THR A 318 10.81 -30.68 22.28
N SER A 319 11.36 -29.94 21.31
CA SER A 319 12.33 -28.83 21.39
C SER A 319 12.20 -27.87 20.22
#